data_AF-A0A165DY21-F1
#
_entry.id   AF-A0A165DY21-F1
#
_cell.length_a   1.000
_cell.length_b   1.000
_cell.length_c   1.000
_cell.angle_alpha   90.00
_cell.angle_beta   90.00
_cell.angle_gamma   90.00
#
_symmetry.space_group_name_H-M   'P 1'
#
loop_
_entity.id
_entity.type
_entity.pdbx_description
1 polymer ?
#
loop_
_entity_poly.entity_id
_entity_poly.type
_entity_poly.pdbx_seq_one_letter_code
_entity_poly.pdbx_strand_id
1 'polypeptide(L)'
;MKDSNSPASSASEADDSPDTEDEIAEVRRPKSKKTLKRKRRATDATHFGATLQSLLNTDAPSILPLSLKPSIARKRNNEKLEKKGKKVLQVERKEKEEKGRIRDVIGGWGGESERALRKVAQRGVVKLFNAIQQSQAASNAVAGEAKAHRGSGKPTLPAPTIGKPIAKKGKRKDNLIGRGKEANLGQDDFLDIIRSGGTVSKA
;
A
#
# COMPACT_ATOMS: atom_id res chain seq x y z
N MET A 1 21.83 -91.66 -9.40
CA MET A 1 21.73 -90.98 -10.71
C MET A 1 21.58 -89.49 -10.39
N LYS A 2 22.57 -88.61 -10.62
CA LYS A 2 23.09 -88.16 -11.92
C LYS A 2 21.98 -87.34 -12.61
N ASP A 3 22.02 -86.03 -12.87
CA ASP A 3 23.03 -85.06 -13.29
C ASP A 3 22.47 -83.63 -13.04
N SER A 4 23.24 -82.67 -12.53
CA SER A 4 23.88 -81.55 -13.26
C SER A 4 23.00 -80.71 -14.20
N ASN A 5 23.07 -79.40 -14.01
CA ASN A 5 23.43 -78.39 -15.03
C ASN A 5 22.48 -77.18 -15.06
N SER A 6 23.00 -76.05 -14.57
CA SER A 6 22.45 -74.72 -14.83
C SER A 6 22.48 -74.41 -16.34
N PRO A 7 21.77 -73.36 -16.75
CA PRO A 7 22.52 -72.30 -17.42
C PRO A 7 22.30 -70.98 -16.70
N ALA A 8 23.41 -70.40 -16.27
CA ALA A 8 23.52 -69.01 -15.89
C ALA A 8 23.05 -68.15 -17.07
N SER A 9 21.94 -67.44 -16.87
CA SER A 9 21.56 -66.32 -17.72
C SER A 9 22.56 -65.19 -17.44
N SER A 10 23.59 -65.12 -18.27
CA SER A 10 24.43 -63.94 -18.43
C SER A 10 23.54 -62.81 -18.96
N ALA A 11 22.93 -62.08 -18.02
CA ALA A 11 22.44 -60.75 -18.30
C ALA A 11 23.66 -59.84 -18.29
N SER A 12 24.07 -59.41 -19.47
CA SER A 12 24.95 -58.27 -19.64
C SER A 12 24.29 -57.07 -18.96
N GLU A 13 24.74 -56.75 -17.74
CA GLU A 13 24.53 -55.46 -17.11
C GLU A 13 25.16 -54.42 -18.04
N ALA A 14 24.33 -53.89 -18.94
CA ALA A 14 24.63 -52.65 -19.61
C ALA A 14 24.74 -51.62 -18.49
N ASP A 15 25.95 -51.16 -18.25
CA ASP A 15 26.26 -49.95 -17.48
C ASP A 15 25.67 -48.75 -18.22
N ASP A 16 24.34 -48.66 -18.19
CA ASP A 16 23.57 -47.47 -18.55
C ASP A 16 23.63 -46.57 -17.33
N SER A 17 24.81 -45.99 -17.10
CA SER A 17 24.94 -44.83 -16.24
C SER A 17 24.03 -43.76 -16.85
N PRO A 18 22.96 -43.31 -16.17
CA PRO A 18 22.11 -42.27 -16.71
C PRO A 18 22.99 -41.03 -16.87
N ASP A 19 23.23 -40.63 -18.12
CA ASP A 19 23.98 -39.42 -18.45
C ASP A 19 23.14 -38.19 -18.07
N THR A 20 23.19 -37.86 -16.77
CA THR A 20 22.41 -36.79 -16.15
C THR A 20 22.82 -35.39 -16.66
N GLU A 21 23.95 -35.25 -17.35
CA GLU A 21 24.45 -33.96 -17.83
C GLU A 21 23.62 -33.46 -19.03
N ASP A 22 23.23 -34.36 -19.93
CA ASP A 22 22.43 -34.04 -21.12
C ASP A 22 20.97 -33.69 -20.78
N GLU A 23 20.35 -34.35 -19.78
CA GLU A 23 19.00 -33.99 -19.32
C GLU A 23 18.95 -32.59 -18.67
N ILE A 24 20.01 -32.16 -17.99
CA ILE A 24 20.11 -30.83 -17.36
C ILE A 24 20.21 -29.73 -18.43
N ALA A 25 20.88 -30.00 -19.54
CA ALA A 25 21.00 -29.06 -20.66
C ALA A 25 19.64 -28.81 -21.33
N GLU A 26 18.81 -29.85 -21.49
CA GLU A 26 17.48 -29.76 -22.10
C GLU A 26 16.43 -29.05 -21.21
N VAL A 27 16.62 -29.04 -19.89
CA VAL A 27 15.73 -28.36 -18.94
C VAL A 27 16.01 -26.85 -18.84
N ARG A 28 17.03 -26.32 -19.52
CA ARG A 28 17.34 -24.88 -19.61
C ARG A 28 16.35 -24.11 -20.52
N ARG A 29 15.09 -24.09 -20.11
CA ARG A 29 14.02 -23.33 -20.78
C ARG A 29 14.27 -21.82 -20.63
N PRO A 30 14.20 -21.03 -21.71
CA PRO A 30 14.41 -19.58 -21.63
C PRO A 30 13.33 -18.93 -20.76
N LYS A 31 13.73 -18.33 -19.64
CA LYS A 31 12.81 -17.72 -18.67
C LYS A 31 12.09 -16.51 -19.29
N SER A 32 10.81 -16.35 -18.98
CA SER A 32 9.99 -15.23 -19.48
C SER A 32 10.51 -13.88 -18.98
N LYS A 33 10.43 -12.83 -19.83
CA LYS A 33 10.87 -11.46 -19.51
C LYS A 33 10.22 -10.88 -18.23
N LYS A 34 9.10 -11.43 -17.76
CA LYS A 34 8.41 -11.02 -16.52
C LYS A 34 9.14 -11.44 -15.24
N THR A 35 9.93 -12.53 -15.24
CA THR A 35 10.70 -12.96 -14.05
C THR A 35 11.99 -12.17 -13.85
N LEU A 36 12.51 -11.50 -14.88
CA LEU A 36 13.74 -10.70 -14.81
C LEU A 36 13.61 -9.45 -13.92
N LYS A 37 12.39 -8.90 -13.78
CA LYS A 37 12.11 -7.66 -13.03
C LYS A 37 11.81 -7.87 -11.54
N ARG A 38 11.74 -9.11 -11.04
CA ARG A 38 11.43 -9.37 -9.62
C ARG A 38 12.68 -9.20 -8.76
N LYS A 39 12.55 -8.49 -7.62
CA LYS A 39 13.64 -8.29 -6.63
C LYS A 39 14.22 -9.59 -6.06
N ARG A 40 13.49 -10.71 -6.12
CA ARG A 40 13.97 -12.06 -5.82
C ARG A 40 13.76 -12.93 -7.05
N ARG A 41 14.86 -13.28 -7.73
CA ARG A 41 14.87 -14.17 -8.88
C ARG A 41 14.79 -15.62 -8.41
N ALA A 42 14.19 -16.51 -9.21
CA ALA A 42 14.38 -17.94 -9.03
C ALA A 42 15.83 -18.28 -9.42
N THR A 43 16.58 -18.87 -8.49
CA THR A 43 17.98 -19.28 -8.66
C THR A 43 18.10 -20.22 -9.86
N ASP A 44 19.16 -20.08 -10.66
CA ASP A 44 19.48 -21.06 -11.70
C ASP A 44 19.87 -22.39 -11.04
N ALA A 45 19.66 -23.52 -11.71
CA ALA A 45 19.95 -24.85 -11.14
C ALA A 45 21.41 -24.97 -10.65
N THR A 46 22.35 -24.37 -11.37
CA THR A 46 23.76 -24.28 -11.00
C THR A 46 23.99 -23.41 -9.76
N HIS A 47 23.34 -22.25 -9.67
CA HIS A 47 23.41 -21.39 -8.48
C HIS A 47 22.73 -22.05 -7.28
N PHE A 48 21.62 -22.76 -7.49
CA PHE A 48 20.94 -23.53 -6.45
C PHE A 48 21.84 -24.65 -5.94
N GLY A 49 22.46 -25.43 -6.84
CA GLY A 49 23.43 -26.46 -6.49
C GLY A 49 24.63 -25.92 -5.72
N ALA A 50 25.23 -24.83 -6.19
CA ALA A 50 26.35 -24.18 -5.50
C ALA A 50 25.94 -23.65 -4.11
N THR A 51 24.74 -23.08 -3.96
CA THR A 51 24.23 -22.67 -2.65
C THR A 51 23.93 -23.86 -1.74
N LEU A 52 23.40 -24.96 -2.26
CA LEU A 52 23.17 -26.18 -1.48
C LEU A 52 24.48 -26.78 -1.02
N GLN A 53 25.47 -26.91 -1.90
CA GLN A 53 26.78 -27.41 -1.55
C GLN A 53 27.47 -26.51 -0.53
N SER A 54 27.35 -25.19 -0.67
CA SER A 54 27.81 -24.23 0.33
C SER A 54 27.11 -24.43 1.68
N LEU A 55 25.79 -24.66 1.71
CA LEU A 55 25.02 -24.89 2.94
C LEU A 55 25.30 -26.27 3.57
N LEU A 56 25.59 -27.28 2.77
CA LEU A 56 25.99 -28.61 3.25
C LEU A 56 27.41 -28.58 3.84
N ASN A 57 28.29 -27.74 3.28
CA ASN A 57 29.65 -27.54 3.76
C ASN A 57 29.74 -26.54 4.91
N THR A 58 28.68 -25.77 5.19
CA THR A 58 28.64 -24.91 6.38
C THR A 58 28.39 -25.76 7.62
N ASP A 59 29.32 -25.72 8.57
CA ASP A 59 29.15 -26.33 9.87
C ASP A 59 27.98 -25.66 10.61
N ALA A 60 26.84 -26.34 10.65
CA ALA A 60 25.64 -25.81 11.26
C ALA A 60 25.80 -25.85 12.78
N PRO A 61 25.65 -24.72 13.50
CA PRO A 61 25.72 -24.75 14.95
C PRO A 61 24.62 -25.69 15.47
N SER A 62 25.01 -26.71 16.23
CA SER A 62 24.08 -27.69 16.85
C SER A 62 23.01 -27.02 17.72
N ILE A 63 23.27 -25.78 18.15
CA ILE A 63 22.33 -24.93 18.85
C ILE A 63 21.42 -24.25 17.82
N LEU A 64 20.31 -24.92 17.53
CA LEU A 64 19.23 -24.36 16.72
C LEU A 64 18.75 -23.03 17.34
N PRO A 65 18.75 -21.91 16.59
CA PRO A 65 18.41 -20.61 17.13
C PRO A 65 16.99 -20.63 17.71
N LEU A 66 16.78 -19.85 18.77
CA LEU A 66 15.56 -19.88 19.58
C LEU A 66 14.27 -19.82 18.73
N SER A 67 14.28 -19.07 17.63
CA SER A 67 13.17 -18.93 16.68
C SER A 67 12.75 -20.21 15.96
N LEU A 68 13.65 -21.17 15.76
CA LEU A 68 13.39 -22.44 15.08
C LEU A 68 13.02 -23.58 16.06
N LYS A 69 13.05 -23.35 17.37
CA LYS A 69 12.69 -24.39 18.35
C LYS A 69 11.18 -24.72 18.25
N PRO A 70 10.80 -25.99 18.03
CA PRO A 70 9.39 -26.38 17.89
C PRO A 70 8.58 -26.17 19.18
N SER A 71 9.23 -26.07 20.34
CA SER A 71 8.57 -25.72 21.60
C SER A 71 7.97 -24.31 21.58
N ILE A 72 8.63 -23.34 20.93
CA ILE A 72 8.12 -21.97 20.83
C ILE A 72 6.96 -21.87 19.85
N ALA A 73 7.03 -22.62 18.74
CA ALA A 73 5.91 -22.74 17.80
C ALA A 73 4.67 -23.32 18.51
N ARG A 74 4.83 -24.38 19.31
CA ARG A 74 3.77 -24.96 20.14
C ARG A 74 3.24 -23.97 21.18
N LYS A 75 4.10 -23.27 21.92
CA LYS A 75 3.68 -22.24 22.89
C LYS A 75 2.86 -21.13 22.23
N ARG A 76 3.28 -20.62 21.07
CA ARG A 76 2.52 -19.62 20.31
C ARG A 76 1.19 -20.14 19.80
N ASN A 77 1.12 -21.40 19.39
CA ASN A 77 -0.14 -22.02 18.98
C ASN A 77 -1.09 -22.15 20.18
N ASN A 78 -0.60 -22.66 21.32
CA ASN A 78 -1.36 -22.76 22.56
C ASN A 78 -1.86 -21.39 23.02
N GLU A 79 -1.01 -20.36 23.03
CA GLU A 79 -1.39 -18.99 23.39
C GLU A 79 -2.50 -18.44 22.47
N LYS A 80 -2.45 -18.75 21.17
CA LYS A 80 -3.52 -18.38 20.22
C LYS A 80 -4.82 -19.12 20.52
N LEU A 81 -4.76 -20.41 20.83
CA LEU A 81 -5.93 -21.21 21.20
C LEU A 81 -6.54 -20.73 22.52
N GLU A 82 -5.71 -20.42 23.52
CA GLU A 82 -6.14 -19.87 24.80
C GLU A 82 -6.81 -18.50 24.65
N LYS A 83 -6.23 -17.59 23.85
CA LYS A 83 -6.84 -16.27 23.57
C LYS A 83 -8.20 -16.42 22.88
N LYS A 84 -8.32 -17.36 21.93
CA LYS A 84 -9.60 -17.68 21.28
C LYS A 84 -10.61 -18.25 22.29
N GLY A 85 -10.20 -19.21 23.11
CA GLY A 85 -11.05 -19.79 24.16
C GLY A 85 -11.56 -18.74 25.14
N LYS A 86 -10.68 -17.87 25.65
CA LYS A 86 -11.07 -16.74 26.52
C LYS A 86 -12.08 -15.81 25.85
N LYS A 87 -11.89 -15.52 24.55
CA LYS A 87 -12.82 -14.66 23.80
C LYS A 87 -14.20 -15.32 23.65
N VAL A 88 -14.24 -16.61 23.33
CA VAL A 88 -15.49 -17.38 23.24
C VAL A 88 -16.22 -17.37 24.59
N LEU A 89 -15.54 -17.68 25.69
CA LEU A 89 -16.13 -17.64 27.03
C LEU A 89 -16.66 -16.24 27.41
N GLN A 90 -15.95 -15.17 27.03
CA GLN A 90 -16.42 -13.81 27.25
C GLN A 90 -17.66 -13.46 26.41
N VAL A 91 -17.73 -13.93 25.17
CA VAL A 91 -18.89 -13.74 24.30
C VAL A 91 -20.08 -14.52 24.83
N GLU A 92 -19.91 -15.80 25.15
CA GLU A 92 -20.98 -16.63 25.74
C GLU A 92 -21.50 -16.04 27.06
N ARG A 93 -20.62 -15.51 27.90
CA ARG A 93 -21.02 -14.81 29.13
C ARG A 93 -21.87 -13.58 28.80
N LYS A 94 -21.45 -12.77 27.84
CA LYS A 94 -22.21 -11.58 27.40
C LYS A 94 -23.54 -11.95 26.77
N GLU A 95 -23.59 -13.00 25.96
CA GLU A 95 -24.81 -13.51 25.34
C GLU A 95 -25.81 -14.00 26.39
N LYS A 96 -25.34 -14.69 27.44
CA LYS A 96 -26.17 -15.05 28.60
C LYS A 96 -26.71 -13.82 29.33
N GLU A 97 -25.88 -12.80 29.53
CA GLU A 97 -26.27 -11.51 30.12
C GLU A 97 -27.21 -10.68 29.21
N GLU A 98 -27.24 -10.98 27.90
CA GLU A 98 -28.03 -10.29 26.87
C GLU A 98 -29.37 -10.98 26.58
N LYS A 99 -29.49 -12.30 26.80
CA LYS A 99 -30.68 -13.11 26.50
C LYS A 99 -31.98 -12.63 27.19
N GLY A 100 -31.90 -11.75 28.18
CA GLY A 100 -33.05 -11.08 28.80
C GLY A 100 -32.95 -9.56 28.83
N ARG A 101 -31.96 -8.96 28.17
CA ARG A 101 -31.76 -7.50 28.17
C ARG A 101 -32.56 -6.86 27.04
N ILE A 102 -33.69 -6.28 27.38
CA ILE A 102 -34.44 -5.42 26.47
C ILE A 102 -33.65 -4.12 26.30
N ARG A 103 -32.88 -4.01 25.20
CA ARG A 103 -32.08 -2.82 24.88
C ARG A 103 -32.95 -1.63 24.45
N ASP A 104 -34.09 -1.92 23.83
CA ASP A 104 -35.04 -0.93 23.34
C ASP A 104 -36.37 -1.11 24.04
N VAL A 105 -36.50 -0.56 25.25
CA VAL A 105 -37.76 -0.54 25.99
C VAL A 105 -38.79 0.40 25.31
N ILE A 106 -38.30 1.38 24.54
CA ILE A 106 -39.09 2.27 23.68
C ILE A 106 -38.25 2.48 22.42
N GLY A 107 -38.65 1.85 21.30
CA GLY A 107 -37.95 1.97 20.01
C GLY A 107 -37.77 3.44 19.64
N GLY A 108 -36.51 3.91 19.62
CA GLY A 108 -36.16 5.29 19.24
C GLY A 108 -35.67 6.21 20.37
N TRP A 109 -35.63 5.77 21.63
CA TRP A 109 -35.04 6.54 22.75
C TRP A 109 -33.56 6.24 23.03
N GLY A 110 -32.97 5.26 22.34
CA GLY A 110 -31.53 5.15 22.27
C GLY A 110 -30.99 6.38 21.56
N GLY A 111 -30.25 7.25 22.25
CA GLY A 111 -29.58 8.43 21.67
C GLY A 111 -28.56 8.12 20.57
N GLU A 112 -28.60 6.93 19.99
CA GLU A 112 -27.86 6.46 18.85
C GLU A 112 -28.25 7.20 17.57
N SER A 113 -29.52 7.53 17.38
CA SER A 113 -29.99 8.36 16.25
C SER A 113 -29.44 9.79 16.35
N GLU A 114 -29.53 10.41 17.54
CA GLU A 114 -28.95 11.72 17.81
C GLU A 114 -27.43 11.71 17.69
N ARG A 115 -26.74 10.71 18.27
CA ARG A 115 -25.28 10.56 18.14
C ARG A 115 -24.87 10.32 16.69
N ALA A 116 -25.65 9.59 15.90
CA ALA A 116 -25.40 9.40 14.48
C ALA A 116 -25.49 10.73 13.73
N LEU A 117 -26.56 11.51 13.94
CA LEU A 117 -26.73 12.83 13.36
C LEU A 117 -25.62 13.80 13.81
N ARG A 118 -25.25 13.78 15.10
CA ARG A 118 -24.15 14.57 15.64
C ARG A 118 -22.82 14.21 14.97
N LYS A 119 -22.56 12.93 14.70
CA LYS A 119 -21.36 12.47 13.97
C LYS A 119 -21.39 12.87 12.49
N VAL A 120 -22.55 12.84 11.84
CA VAL A 120 -22.69 13.33 10.45
C VAL A 120 -22.39 14.82 10.39
N ALA A 121 -22.93 15.61 11.31
CA ALA A 121 -22.63 17.04 11.43
C ALA A 121 -21.15 17.29 11.72
N GLN A 122 -20.56 16.58 12.70
CA GLN A 122 -19.12 16.67 13.01
C GLN A 122 -18.24 16.31 11.81
N ARG A 123 -18.56 15.25 11.06
CA ARG A 123 -17.85 14.88 9.82
C ARG A 123 -17.93 15.99 8.78
N GLY A 124 -19.09 16.64 8.64
CA GLY A 124 -19.27 17.81 7.78
C GLY A 124 -18.36 18.97 8.19
N VAL A 125 -18.38 19.34 9.48
CA VAL A 125 -17.52 20.42 10.03
C VAL A 125 -16.04 20.12 9.82
N VAL A 126 -15.59 18.90 10.10
CA VAL A 126 -14.19 18.49 9.91
C VAL A 126 -13.77 18.54 8.44
N LYS A 127 -14.65 18.12 7.52
CA LYS A 127 -14.37 18.19 6.07
C LYS A 127 -14.19 19.64 5.62
N LEU A 128 -15.07 20.54 6.06
CA LEU A 128 -14.97 21.97 5.74
C LEU A 128 -13.73 22.60 6.38
N PHE A 129 -13.44 22.30 7.64
CA PHE A 129 -12.25 22.80 8.33
C PHE A 129 -10.96 22.41 7.60
N ASN A 130 -10.83 21.14 7.21
CA ASN A 130 -9.66 20.65 6.46
C ASN A 130 -9.54 21.31 5.08
N ALA A 131 -10.66 21.49 4.37
CA ALA A 131 -10.67 22.17 3.08
C ALA A 131 -10.27 23.65 3.20
N ILE A 132 -10.76 24.36 4.23
CA ILE A 132 -10.39 25.76 4.50
C ILE A 132 -8.91 25.83 4.84
N GLN A 133 -8.42 24.94 5.70
CA GLN A 133 -7.01 24.92 6.09
C GLN A 133 -6.08 24.66 4.89
N GLN A 134 -6.48 23.77 3.98
CA GLN A 134 -5.74 23.48 2.75
C GLN A 134 -5.77 24.67 1.77
N SER A 135 -6.94 25.30 1.57
CA SER A 135 -7.08 26.48 0.72
C SER A 135 -6.23 27.65 1.22
N GLN A 136 -6.25 27.91 2.54
CA GLN A 136 -5.41 28.95 3.15
C GLN A 136 -3.91 28.62 3.08
N ALA A 137 -3.53 27.35 3.24
CA ALA A 137 -2.15 26.93 3.08
C ALA A 137 -1.68 27.08 1.62
N ALA A 138 -2.52 26.71 0.65
CA ALA A 138 -2.23 26.85 -0.77
C ALA A 138 -2.14 28.33 -1.19
N SER A 139 -3.04 29.20 -0.74
CA SER A 139 -2.98 30.63 -1.04
C SER A 139 -1.73 31.29 -0.44
N ASN A 140 -1.36 30.92 0.79
CA ASN A 140 -0.11 31.37 1.40
C ASN A 140 1.14 30.84 0.68
N ALA A 141 1.12 29.60 0.19
CA ALA A 141 2.21 29.02 -0.59
C ALA A 141 2.38 29.74 -1.94
N VAL A 142 1.29 29.96 -2.69
CA VAL A 142 1.30 30.73 -3.95
C VAL A 142 1.77 32.16 -3.73
N ALA A 143 1.32 32.82 -2.65
CA ALA A 143 1.81 34.15 -2.29
C ALA A 143 3.30 34.15 -1.90
N GLY A 144 3.77 33.09 -1.26
CA GLY A 144 5.18 32.86 -0.92
C GLY A 144 6.04 32.62 -2.16
N GLU A 145 5.59 31.79 -3.10
CA GLU A 145 6.23 31.55 -4.39
C GLU A 145 6.26 32.82 -5.24
N ALA A 146 5.18 33.60 -5.30
CA ALA A 146 5.16 34.89 -5.98
C ALA A 146 6.16 35.90 -5.36
N LYS A 147 6.36 35.86 -4.03
CA LYS A 147 7.38 36.68 -3.34
C LYS A 147 8.79 36.13 -3.56
N ALA A 148 8.98 34.82 -3.61
CA ALA A 148 10.26 34.17 -3.89
C ALA A 148 10.69 34.40 -5.35
N HIS A 149 9.76 34.29 -6.29
CA HIS A 149 9.94 34.62 -7.71
C HIS A 149 10.21 36.12 -7.94
N ARG A 150 9.77 37.00 -7.03
CA ARG A 150 10.09 38.44 -7.11
C ARG A 150 11.56 38.74 -6.84
N GLY A 151 12.33 37.82 -6.26
CA GLY A 151 13.75 38.01 -5.97
C GLY A 151 14.02 39.19 -5.02
N SER A 152 15.18 39.25 -4.39
CA SER A 152 15.57 40.39 -3.53
C SER A 152 15.93 41.66 -4.33
N GLY A 153 15.40 41.82 -5.54
CA GLY A 153 15.61 42.97 -6.40
C GLY A 153 14.61 44.08 -6.08
N LYS A 154 15.11 45.31 -5.96
CA LYS A 154 14.34 46.55 -5.75
C LYS A 154 13.04 46.54 -6.56
N PRO A 155 11.90 47.00 -6.00
CA PRO A 155 10.61 47.00 -6.71
C PRO A 155 10.75 47.87 -7.97
N THR A 156 10.93 47.25 -9.12
CA THR A 156 10.93 47.95 -10.39
C THR A 156 9.48 48.21 -10.74
N LEU A 157 9.11 49.49 -10.72
CA LEU A 157 7.87 49.94 -11.32
C LEU A 157 7.81 49.42 -12.77
N PRO A 158 6.63 49.03 -13.27
CA PRO A 158 6.49 48.67 -14.67
C PRO A 158 7.02 49.83 -15.53
N ALA A 159 7.98 49.55 -16.41
CA ALA A 159 8.63 50.57 -17.22
C ALA A 159 7.57 51.37 -18.01
N PRO A 160 7.58 52.71 -17.97
CA PRO A 160 6.67 53.51 -18.77
C PRO A 160 6.99 53.27 -20.25
N THR A 161 6.01 52.82 -21.01
CA THR A 161 6.13 52.56 -22.44
C THR A 161 6.23 53.89 -23.20
N ILE A 162 7.45 54.40 -23.34
CA ILE A 162 7.77 55.49 -24.26
C ILE A 162 8.04 54.86 -25.62
N GLY A 163 7.08 55.04 -26.55
CA GLY A 163 7.31 54.88 -27.98
C GLY A 163 6.79 53.60 -28.64
N LYS A 164 5.46 53.48 -28.81
CA LYS A 164 4.83 53.02 -30.07
C LYS A 164 3.32 53.29 -30.06
N PRO A 165 2.73 53.93 -31.09
CA PRO A 165 1.30 54.23 -31.11
C PRO A 165 0.49 52.95 -31.29
N ILE A 166 -0.38 52.66 -30.32
CA ILE A 166 -1.31 51.53 -30.35
C ILE A 166 -2.41 51.81 -31.37
N ALA A 167 -2.48 50.97 -32.40
CA ALA A 167 -3.62 50.92 -33.31
C ALA A 167 -4.89 50.44 -32.58
N LYS A 168 -5.91 51.30 -32.65
CA LYS A 168 -7.36 51.13 -32.48
C LYS A 168 -7.89 49.81 -31.87
N LYS A 169 -8.33 49.99 -30.61
CA LYS A 169 -9.29 49.22 -29.81
C LYS A 169 -10.64 48.98 -30.51
N GLY A 170 -10.96 47.71 -30.80
CA GLY A 170 -12.33 47.23 -30.89
C GLY A 170 -12.94 47.13 -29.48
N LYS A 171 -14.00 47.88 -29.21
CA LYS A 171 -14.66 47.92 -27.90
C LYS A 171 -15.53 46.67 -27.68
N ARG A 172 -15.04 45.68 -26.93
CA ARG A 172 -15.89 44.96 -25.97
C ARG A 172 -15.66 45.59 -24.60
N LYS A 173 -16.68 46.29 -24.11
CA LYS A 173 -16.68 46.91 -22.79
C LYS A 173 -17.05 45.84 -21.76
N ASP A 174 -16.05 45.14 -21.27
CA ASP A 174 -16.21 44.43 -20.00
C ASP A 174 -15.70 45.34 -18.89
N ASN A 175 -16.54 45.54 -17.88
CA ASN A 175 -16.35 46.46 -16.77
C ASN A 175 -15.07 46.17 -15.98
N LEU A 176 -13.98 46.87 -16.32
CA LEU A 176 -12.66 46.71 -15.70
C LEU A 176 -12.52 47.37 -14.31
N ILE A 177 -13.57 48.04 -13.83
CA ILE A 177 -13.60 48.75 -12.52
C ILE A 177 -14.26 47.94 -11.40
N GLY A 178 -14.69 46.70 -11.68
CA GLY A 178 -15.26 45.79 -10.68
C GLY A 178 -14.37 44.59 -10.31
N ARG A 179 -13.07 44.63 -10.63
CA ARG A 179 -12.17 43.48 -10.45
C ARG A 179 -11.54 43.46 -9.06
N GLY A 180 -12.36 43.37 -8.02
CA GLY A 180 -11.97 42.79 -6.72
C GLY A 180 -11.80 41.26 -6.81
N LYS A 181 -11.30 40.76 -7.95
CA LYS A 181 -11.44 39.36 -8.38
C LYS A 181 -10.31 38.45 -7.89
N GLU A 182 -9.16 39.00 -7.51
CA GLU A 182 -8.01 38.21 -7.02
C GLU A 182 -8.31 37.52 -5.68
N ALA A 183 -9.15 38.12 -4.82
CA ALA A 183 -9.59 37.49 -3.57
C ALA A 183 -10.64 36.39 -3.80
N ASN A 184 -11.44 36.50 -4.86
CA ASN A 184 -12.52 35.58 -5.16
C ASN A 184 -12.03 34.30 -5.84
N LEU A 185 -10.94 34.33 -6.62
CA LEU A 185 -10.42 33.14 -7.31
C LEU A 185 -10.07 32.01 -6.33
N GLY A 186 -9.40 32.32 -5.22
CA GLY A 186 -9.08 31.32 -4.20
C GLY A 186 -10.31 30.82 -3.41
N GLN A 187 -11.38 31.61 -3.36
CA GLN A 187 -12.65 31.23 -2.76
C GLN A 187 -13.48 30.34 -3.71
N ASP A 188 -13.45 30.65 -5.00
CA ASP A 188 -14.12 29.86 -6.04
C ASP A 188 -13.45 28.48 -6.18
N ASP A 189 -12.11 28.42 -6.18
CA ASP A 189 -11.35 27.16 -6.15
C ASP A 189 -11.69 26.31 -4.91
N PHE A 190 -11.82 26.96 -3.75
CA PHE A 190 -12.25 26.31 -2.51
C PHE A 190 -13.66 25.71 -2.61
N LEU A 191 -14.61 26.45 -3.18
CA LEU A 191 -15.98 25.98 -3.36
C LEU A 191 -16.06 24.85 -4.40
N ASP A 192 -15.22 24.86 -5.42
CA ASP A 192 -15.15 23.80 -6.43
C ASP A 192 -14.52 22.52 -5.88
N ILE A 193 -13.51 22.61 -5.00
CA ILE A 193 -12.98 21.46 -4.25
C ILE A 193 -14.09 20.83 -3.37
N ILE A 194 -14.92 21.65 -2.73
CA ILE A 194 -16.05 21.16 -1.91
C ILE A 194 -17.12 20.48 -2.77
N ARG A 195 -17.54 21.13 -3.87
CA ARG A 195 -18.59 20.64 -4.78
C ARG A 195 -18.19 19.36 -5.51
N SER A 196 -16.94 19.26 -5.96
CA SER A 196 -16.42 18.07 -6.65
C SER A 196 -16.16 16.88 -5.73
N GLY A 197 -16.37 17.04 -4.41
CA GLY A 197 -16.09 15.99 -3.43
C GLY A 197 -14.59 15.71 -3.25
N GLY A 198 -13.73 16.62 -3.70
CA GLY A 198 -12.29 16.45 -3.81
C GLY A 198 -11.56 16.44 -2.47
N THR A 199 -10.62 15.50 -2.39
CA THR A 199 -9.57 15.32 -1.36
C THR A 199 -10.03 14.81 0.01
N VAL A 200 -10.36 13.52 0.04
CA VAL A 200 -9.93 12.61 1.12
C VAL A 200 -9.26 11.39 0.48
N SER A 201 -8.12 11.62 -0.17
CA SER A 201 -7.12 10.57 -0.40
C SER A 201 -5.96 10.85 0.53
N LYS A 202 -6.06 10.36 1.78
CA LYS A 202 -4.88 10.19 2.63
C LYS A 202 -4.84 8.71 3.01
N ALA A 203 -3.73 8.10 2.59
CA ALA A 203 -3.30 6.75 2.92
C ALA A 203 -3.32 6.48 4.43
#